data_AF-A0A8I0S609-F1
#
_entry.id   AF-A0A8I0S609-F1
#
_cell.length_a   1.000
_cell.length_b   1.000
_cell.length_c   1.000
_cell.angle_alpha   90.00
_cell.angle_beta   90.00
_cell.angle_gamma   90.00
#
_symmetry.space_group_name_H-M   'P 1'
#
loop_
_entity.id
_entity.type
_entity.pdbx_description
1 polymer ?
#
loop_
_entity_poly.entity_id
_entity_poly.type
_entity_poly.pdbx_seq_one_letter_code
_entity_poly.pdbx_strand_id
1 'polypeptide(L)'
;MAKTIKEKLSEFDDSISSASTRAGRTIKRVENMTKGGVDAEVQALQMTKQSPTQQQYEVRDIEAFQKLAADTRVGVPITQQQVNALIQDTNDNPGSAPLPAT
;
A
#
# COMPACT_ATOMS: atom_id res chain seq x y z
N MET A 1 13.32 -33.10 4.52
CA MET A 1 13.27 -32.12 3.42
C MET A 1 13.15 -30.73 4.02
N ALA A 2 14.24 -29.97 4.04
CA ALA A 2 14.31 -28.67 4.68
C ALA A 2 13.65 -27.61 3.78
N LYS A 3 12.39 -27.25 4.06
CA LYS A 3 11.80 -26.01 3.55
C LYS A 3 12.62 -24.84 4.11
N THR A 4 13.27 -24.11 3.22
CA THR A 4 14.20 -23.03 3.57
C THR A 4 13.44 -21.90 4.24
N ILE A 5 13.98 -21.31 5.31
CA ILE A 5 13.37 -20.19 6.08
C ILE A 5 12.83 -19.06 5.18
N LYS A 6 13.43 -18.87 3.99
CA LYS A 6 12.94 -17.94 2.94
C LYS A 6 11.52 -18.23 2.46
N GLU A 7 11.11 -19.48 2.31
CA GLU A 7 9.77 -19.84 1.81
C GLU A 7 8.69 -19.66 2.89
N LYS A 8 9.03 -19.85 4.17
CA LYS A 8 8.11 -19.60 5.28
C LYS A 8 7.84 -18.10 5.50
N LEU A 9 8.82 -17.24 5.23
CA LEU A 9 8.64 -15.79 5.29
C LEU A 9 7.73 -15.26 4.17
N SER A 10 7.74 -15.88 2.99
CA SER A 10 6.80 -15.52 1.92
C SER A 10 5.35 -15.94 2.19
N GLU A 11 5.13 -17.03 2.94
CA GLU A 11 3.78 -17.51 3.28
C GLU A 11 3.16 -16.80 4.49
N PHE A 12 3.97 -16.21 5.39
CA PHE A 12 3.48 -15.50 6.58
C PHE A 12 2.96 -14.08 6.33
N ASP A 13 3.02 -13.60 5.08
CA ASP A 13 2.89 -12.19 4.77
C ASP A 13 1.45 -11.76 4.42
N ASP A 14 0.69 -12.60 3.73
CA ASP A 14 -0.56 -12.16 3.10
C ASP A 14 -1.84 -12.48 3.88
N SER A 15 -1.85 -13.50 4.76
CA SER A 15 -3.06 -13.91 5.48
C SER A 15 -3.32 -13.13 6.79
N ILE A 16 -2.29 -12.52 7.39
CA ILE A 16 -2.36 -11.83 8.70
C ILE A 16 -2.17 -10.31 8.55
N SER A 17 -1.73 -9.83 7.38
CA SER A 17 -1.50 -8.40 7.18
C SER A 17 -2.82 -7.63 7.09
N SER A 18 -2.89 -6.48 7.76
CA SER A 18 -3.96 -5.51 7.51
C SER A 18 -3.86 -4.96 6.08
N ALA A 19 -4.96 -4.43 5.55
CA ALA A 19 -4.95 -3.74 4.25
C ALA A 19 -3.89 -2.62 4.21
N SER A 20 -3.70 -1.89 5.31
CA SER A 20 -2.67 -0.86 5.45
C SER A 20 -1.25 -1.42 5.33
N THR A 21 -0.97 -2.58 5.93
CA THR A 21 0.33 -3.24 5.83
C THR A 21 0.62 -3.68 4.39
N ARG A 22 -0.38 -4.28 3.70
CA ARG A 22 -0.23 -4.66 2.29
C ARG A 22 0.01 -3.46 1.38
N ALA A 23 -0.72 -2.36 1.58
CA ALA A 23 -0.52 -1.12 0.84
C ALA A 23 0.91 -0.58 1.02
N GLY A 24 1.40 -0.53 2.27
CA GLY A 24 2.77 -0.13 2.58
C GLY A 24 3.82 -1.01 1.91
N ARG A 25 3.61 -2.33 1.88
CA ARG A 25 4.51 -3.27 1.19
C ARG A 25 4.53 -3.08 -0.32
N THR A 26 3.38 -2.81 -0.94
CA THR A 26 3.31 -2.51 -2.37
C THR A 26 4.10 -1.25 -2.71
N ILE A 27 3.88 -0.17 -1.96
CA ILE A 27 4.64 1.09 -2.14
C ILE A 27 6.14 0.85 -1.92
N LYS A 28 6.51 0.09 -0.88
CA LYS A 28 7.92 -0.23 -0.61
C LYS A 28 8.57 -1.08 -1.70
N ARG A 29 7.81 -1.99 -2.34
CA ARG A 29 8.27 -2.80 -3.47
C ARG A 29 8.63 -1.92 -4.66
N VAL A 30 7.76 -0.97 -5.02
CA VAL A 30 8.00 0.00 -6.09
C VAL A 30 9.23 0.86 -5.79
N GLU A 31 9.37 1.34 -4.55
CA GLU A 31 10.54 2.10 -4.12
C GLU A 31 11.85 1.30 -4.30
N ASN A 32 11.86 0.03 -3.92
CA ASN A 32 13.04 -0.84 -4.03
C ASN A 32 13.40 -1.15 -5.48
N MET A 33 12.40 -1.41 -6.35
CA MET A 33 12.62 -1.62 -7.78
C MET A 33 13.21 -0.37 -8.44
N THR A 34 12.68 0.80 -8.09
CA THR A 34 13.17 2.09 -8.58
C THR A 34 14.62 2.33 -8.14
N LYS A 35 14.97 2.06 -6.87
CA LYS A 35 16.35 2.13 -6.37
C LYS A 35 17.29 1.14 -7.06
N GLY A 36 16.77 -0.01 -7.48
CA GLY A 36 17.49 -1.02 -8.25
C GLY A 36 17.65 -0.69 -9.74
N GLY A 37 17.12 0.45 -10.21
CA GLY A 37 17.20 0.84 -11.62
C GLY A 37 16.28 0.06 -12.55
N VAL A 38 15.20 -0.54 -12.03
CA VAL A 38 14.20 -1.21 -12.85
C VAL A 38 13.34 -0.17 -13.56
N ASP A 39 13.20 -0.27 -14.88
CA ASP A 39 12.38 0.64 -15.67
C ASP A 39 10.91 0.64 -15.22
N ALA A 40 10.28 1.83 -15.23
CA ALA A 40 8.92 2.00 -14.75
C ALA A 40 7.90 1.14 -15.55
N GLU A 41 8.13 0.92 -16.84
CA GLU A 41 7.30 0.02 -17.66
C GLU A 41 7.37 -1.44 -17.18
N VAL A 42 8.57 -1.89 -16.77
CA VAL A 42 8.77 -3.24 -16.24
C VAL A 42 8.10 -3.38 -14.87
N GLN A 43 8.19 -2.35 -14.04
CA GLN A 43 7.49 -2.30 -12.74
C GLN A 43 5.96 -2.37 -12.94
N ALA A 44 5.41 -1.57 -13.85
CA ALA A 44 4.00 -1.55 -14.19
C ALA A 44 3.51 -2.90 -14.73
N LEU A 45 4.29 -3.51 -15.63
CA LEU A 45 4.01 -4.85 -16.16
C LEU A 45 4.01 -5.91 -15.06
N GLN A 46 5.00 -5.87 -14.15
CA GLN A 46 5.07 -6.79 -13.03
C GLN A 46 3.85 -6.65 -12.11
N MET A 47 3.50 -5.41 -11.72
CA MET A 47 2.36 -5.16 -10.85
C MET A 47 1.05 -5.61 -11.47
N THR A 48 0.87 -5.37 -12.77
CA THR A 48 -0.30 -5.84 -13.53
C THR A 48 -0.39 -7.36 -13.53
N LYS A 49 0.71 -8.06 -13.87
CA LYS A 49 0.74 -9.53 -13.93
C LYS A 49 0.55 -10.20 -12.57
N GLN A 50 0.94 -9.53 -11.49
CA GLN A 50 0.88 -10.06 -10.12
C GLN A 50 -0.34 -9.56 -9.36
N SER A 51 -1.25 -8.82 -10.00
CA SER A 51 -2.44 -8.29 -9.35
C SER A 51 -3.47 -9.40 -9.16
N PRO A 52 -3.77 -9.83 -7.91
CA PRO A 52 -4.80 -10.84 -7.67
C PRO A 52 -6.21 -10.34 -8.02
N THR A 53 -6.38 -9.01 -8.09
CA THR A 53 -7.64 -8.33 -8.43
C THR A 53 -7.66 -7.81 -9.87
N GLN A 54 -6.73 -8.27 -10.73
CA GLN A 54 -6.68 -7.96 -12.16
C GLN A 54 -6.57 -6.45 -12.49
N GLN A 55 -6.04 -5.67 -11.55
CA GLN A 55 -5.76 -4.25 -11.77
C GLN A 55 -4.68 -4.05 -12.84
N GLN A 56 -4.89 -3.04 -13.68
CA GLN A 56 -3.94 -2.57 -14.67
C GLN A 56 -3.13 -1.42 -14.07
N TYR A 57 -1.81 -1.49 -14.24
CA TYR A 57 -0.90 -0.43 -13.82
C TYR A 57 -0.16 0.11 -15.02
N GLU A 58 -0.06 1.43 -15.06
CA GLU A 58 0.70 2.20 -16.05
C GLU A 58 1.90 2.88 -15.38
N VAL A 59 2.79 3.45 -16.20
CA VAL A 59 3.96 4.19 -15.72
C VAL A 59 3.57 5.32 -14.74
N ARG A 60 2.46 6.02 -15.01
CA ARG A 60 1.94 7.08 -14.13
C ARG A 60 1.60 6.58 -12.72
N ASP A 61 1.16 5.33 -12.59
CA ASP A 61 0.80 4.74 -11.29
C ASP A 61 2.07 4.42 -10.50
N ILE A 62 3.12 3.95 -11.20
CA ILE A 62 4.44 3.74 -10.62
C ILE A 62 5.03 5.06 -10.11
N GLU A 63 4.94 6.13 -10.90
CA GLU A 63 5.36 7.47 -10.47
C GLU A 63 4.56 7.97 -9.26
N ALA A 64 3.26 7.72 -9.21
CA ALA A 64 2.43 8.05 -8.06
C ALA A 64 2.86 7.28 -6.80
N PHE A 65 3.17 5.99 -6.91
CA PHE A 65 3.70 5.19 -5.79
C PHE A 65 5.08 5.65 -5.35
N GLN A 66 5.94 6.12 -6.25
CA GLN A 66 7.23 6.71 -5.89
C GLN A 66 7.05 8.01 -5.09
N LYS A 67 6.12 8.88 -5.48
CA LYS A 67 5.77 10.10 -4.73
C LYS A 67 5.26 9.74 -3.33
N LEU A 68 4.31 8.81 -3.24
CA LEU A 68 3.80 8.31 -1.95
C LEU A 68 4.91 7.70 -1.09
N ALA A 69 5.83 6.94 -1.67
CA ALA A 69 6.98 6.38 -0.96
C ALA A 69 7.87 7.50 -0.37
N ALA A 70 8.12 8.58 -1.12
CA ALA A 70 8.88 9.72 -0.64
C ALA A 70 8.16 10.38 0.55
N ASP A 71 6.86 10.61 0.43
CA ASP A 71 6.01 11.20 1.47
C ASP A 71 5.98 10.37 2.75
N THR A 72 6.02 9.04 2.66
CA THR A 72 6.07 8.16 3.84
C THR A 72 7.34 8.31 4.69
N ARG A 73 8.41 8.91 4.16
CA ARG A 73 9.65 9.14 4.92
C ARG A 73 9.64 10.43 5.74
N VAL A 74 8.86 11.40 5.31
CA VAL A 74 8.82 12.74 5.93
C VAL A 74 7.62 12.89 6.86
N GLY A 75 6.58 12.06 6.64
CA GLY A 75 5.30 12.17 7.33
C GLY A 75 4.55 13.39 6.79
N VAL A 76 3.53 13.18 5.97
CA VAL A 76 2.74 14.29 5.43
C VAL A 76 1.92 14.89 6.58
N PRO A 77 2.18 16.14 7.01
CA PRO A 77 1.42 16.74 8.10
C PRO A 77 -0.02 16.97 7.63
N ILE A 78 -0.98 16.47 8.41
CA ILE A 78 -2.39 16.82 8.23
C ILE A 78 -2.66 18.13 8.97
N THR A 79 -3.24 19.09 8.27
CA THR A 79 -3.67 20.38 8.82
C THR A 79 -4.97 20.21 9.60
N GLN A 80 -5.27 21.14 10.52
CA GLN A 80 -6.53 21.13 11.27
C GLN A 80 -7.77 21.14 10.36
N GLN A 81 -7.69 21.82 9.22
CA GLN A 81 -8.78 21.85 8.24
C GLN A 81 -9.02 20.48 7.60
N GLN A 82 -7.95 19.73 7.31
CA GLN A 82 -8.06 18.36 6.79
C GLN A 82 -8.61 17.40 7.84
N VAL A 83 -8.22 17.56 9.11
CA VAL A 83 -8.81 16.80 10.23
C VAL A 83 -10.31 17.06 10.35
N ASN A 84 -10.72 18.32 10.31
CA ASN A 84 -12.13 18.68 10.41
C ASN A 84 -12.95 18.12 9.22
N ALA A 85 -12.39 18.13 8.01
CA ALA A 85 -13.03 17.53 6.84
C ALA A 85 -13.19 16.00 6.96
N LEU A 86 -12.20 15.29 7.52
CA LEU A 86 -12.29 13.84 7.77
C LEU A 86 -13.33 13.50 8.85
N ILE A 87 -13.43 14.31 9.90
CA ILE A 87 -14.47 14.15 10.94
C ILE A 87 -15.85 14.33 10.32
N GLN A 88 -16.01 15.34 9.45
CA GLN A 88 -17.26 15.60 8.76
C GLN A 88 -17.64 14.45 7.82
N ASP A 89 -16.70 13.93 7.02
CA ASP A 89 -16.91 12.77 6.16
C ASP A 89 -17.34 11.52 6.96
N THR A 90 -16.74 11.30 8.13
CA THR A 90 -17.12 10.20 9.05
C THR A 90 -18.55 10.37 9.57
N ASN A 91 -18.99 11.61 9.82
CA ASN A 91 -20.34 11.89 10.29
C ASN A 91 -21.39 11.83 9.16
N ASP A 92 -21.01 12.22 7.94
CA ASP A 92 -21.88 12.25 6.76
C ASP A 92 -22.03 10.86 6.10
N ASN A 93 -21.04 9.97 6.27
CA ASN A 93 -21.09 8.55 5.87
C ASN A 93 -20.87 7.62 7.07
N PRO A 94 -21.89 7.41 7.93
CA PRO A 94 -21.79 6.46 9.03
C PRO A 94 -21.79 5.01 8.50
N GLY A 95 -20.61 4.49 8.17
CA GLY A 95 -20.42 3.07 7.89
C GLY A 95 -20.72 2.23 9.12
N SER A 96 -21.74 1.38 9.02
CA SER A 96 -22.28 0.46 10.02
C SER A 96 -21.26 -0.26 10.93
N ALA A 97 -21.18 0.13 12.20
CA ALA A 97 -21.36 -0.69 13.41
C ALA A 97 -20.83 0.08 14.65
N PRO A 98 -21.62 0.27 15.71
CA PRO A 98 -21.09 0.80 16.96
C PRO A 98 -20.11 -0.21 17.56
N LEU A 99 -18.92 0.27 17.95
CA LEU A 99 -18.00 -0.48 18.80
C LEU A 99 -18.73 -0.86 20.10
N PRO A 100 -18.70 -2.13 20.56
CA PRO A 100 -19.20 -2.45 21.89
C PRO A 100 -18.34 -1.71 22.92
N ALA A 101 -19.00 -0.86 23.72
CA ALA A 101 -18.38 -0.23 24.87
C ALA A 101 -17.97 -1.31 25.87
N THR A 102 -16.67 -1.37 26.20
CA THR A 102 -16.15 -2.04 27.39
C THR A 102 -16.17 -1.09 28.58
#